data_AF-A0A932YH85-F1
#
_entry.id   AF-A0A932YH85-F1
#
_cell.length_a   1.000
_cell.length_b   1.000
_cell.length_c   1.000
_cell.angle_alpha   90.00
_cell.angle_beta   90.00
_cell.angle_gamma   90.00
#
_symmetry.space_group_name_H-M   'P 1'
#
loop_
_entity.id
_entity.type
_entity.pdbx_description
1 polymer ?
#
loop_
_entity_poly.entity_id
_entity_poly.type
_entity_poly.pdbx_seq_one_letter_code
_entity_poly.pdbx_strand_id
1 'polypeptide(L)'
;MMTKKEAQTLARLLKKIPEQNFFIPDEAFEPLHGAVSMWAPELVILRKRTHGAEILLTPYQGKFARGYWHIPGGYNIWNETIQETCSRVAKRELDFDVKYLEVLDADKWREGEHPYGRPLSVYVLCEPRKTVRETADMKFWDASRLPRKMITIHRRFIARHFHNRRRRK
;
A
#
# COMPACT_ATOMS: atom_id res chain seq x y z
N MET A 1 19.30 -26.10 5.28
CA MET A 1 20.19 -24.92 5.39
C MET A 1 20.97 -24.78 4.09
N MET A 2 21.27 -23.55 3.65
CA MET A 2 22.09 -23.31 2.46
C MET A 2 23.53 -23.79 2.69
N THR A 3 24.15 -24.32 1.64
CA THR A 3 25.59 -24.59 1.60
C THR A 3 26.40 -23.30 1.59
N LYS A 4 27.70 -23.38 1.93
CA LYS A 4 28.62 -22.22 1.86
C LYS A 4 28.66 -21.59 0.46
N LYS A 5 28.66 -22.42 -0.59
CA LYS A 5 28.68 -21.97 -1.99
C LYS A 5 27.40 -21.24 -2.40
N GLU A 6 26.24 -21.74 -1.97
CA GLU A 6 24.95 -21.07 -2.20
C GLU A 6 24.88 -19.74 -1.44
N ALA A 7 25.31 -19.70 -0.18
CA ALA A 7 25.34 -18.46 0.61
C ALA A 7 26.27 -17.40 -0.02
N GLN A 8 27.46 -17.80 -0.49
CA GLN A 8 28.38 -16.91 -1.20
C GLN A 8 27.79 -16.41 -2.52
N THR A 9 27.08 -17.28 -3.26
CA THR A 9 26.38 -16.90 -4.48
C THR A 9 25.28 -15.88 -4.20
N LEU A 10 24.43 -16.12 -3.20
CA LEU A 10 23.38 -15.20 -2.80
C LEU A 10 23.96 -13.84 -2.38
N ALA A 11 24.99 -13.84 -1.53
CA ALA A 11 25.65 -12.60 -1.10
C ALA A 11 26.23 -11.81 -2.28
N ARG A 12 26.84 -12.48 -3.26
CA ARG A 12 27.37 -11.85 -4.47
C ARG A 12 26.26 -11.26 -5.34
N LEU A 13 25.13 -11.95 -5.48
CA LEU A 13 24.00 -11.47 -6.29
C LEU A 13 23.27 -10.30 -5.63
N LEU A 14 23.03 -10.35 -4.31
CA LEU A 14 22.40 -9.26 -3.57
C LEU A 14 23.21 -7.95 -3.66
N LYS A 15 24.55 -8.03 -3.70
CA LYS A 15 25.42 -6.86 -3.89
C LYS A 15 25.23 -6.14 -5.23
N LYS A 16 24.70 -6.82 -6.25
CA LYS A 16 24.40 -6.21 -7.54
C LYS A 16 23.15 -5.32 -7.52
N ILE A 17 22.24 -5.52 -6.57
CA ILE A 17 20.97 -4.77 -6.51
C ILE A 17 21.23 -3.26 -6.38
N PRO A 18 22.05 -2.77 -5.43
CA PRO A 18 22.40 -1.34 -5.37
C PRO A 18 23.10 -0.81 -6.63
N GLU A 19 23.96 -1.62 -7.26
CA GLU A 19 24.67 -1.26 -8.50
C GLU A 19 23.71 -1.08 -9.68
N GLN A 20 22.53 -1.70 -9.63
CA GLN A 20 21.48 -1.64 -10.63
C GLN A 20 20.32 -0.72 -10.23
N ASN A 21 20.61 0.32 -9.44
CA ASN A 21 19.62 1.28 -8.94
C ASN A 21 18.43 0.59 -8.23
N PHE A 22 18.74 -0.47 -7.51
CA PHE A 22 17.78 -1.32 -6.78
C PHE A 22 16.71 -2.00 -7.64
N PHE A 23 16.96 -2.14 -8.94
CA PHE A 23 16.14 -2.97 -9.80
C PHE A 23 16.22 -4.44 -9.36
N ILE A 24 15.07 -5.10 -9.30
CA ILE A 24 14.95 -6.53 -9.02
C ILE A 24 14.36 -7.18 -10.28
N PRO A 25 15.05 -8.14 -10.92
CA PRO A 25 14.51 -8.87 -12.06
C PRO A 25 13.20 -9.57 -11.73
N ASP A 26 12.31 -9.70 -12.72
CA ASP A 26 10.97 -10.27 -12.54
C ASP A 26 11.01 -11.68 -11.92
N GLU A 27 11.96 -12.53 -12.35
CA GLU A 27 12.12 -13.89 -11.82
C GLU A 27 12.59 -13.92 -10.35
N ALA A 28 13.21 -12.85 -9.88
CA ALA A 28 13.71 -12.70 -8.52
C ALA A 28 12.74 -11.93 -7.62
N PHE A 29 11.75 -11.22 -8.18
CA PHE A 29 10.86 -10.35 -7.41
C PHE A 29 10.03 -11.13 -6.38
N GLU A 30 9.29 -12.15 -6.81
CA GLU A 30 8.45 -12.92 -5.88
C GLU A 30 9.26 -13.67 -4.81
N PRO A 31 10.37 -14.37 -5.13
CA PRO A 31 11.20 -14.99 -4.10
C PRO A 31 11.80 -13.99 -3.11
N LEU A 32 12.29 -12.84 -3.60
CA LEU A 32 12.86 -11.82 -2.73
C LEU A 32 11.79 -11.20 -1.83
N HIS A 33 10.62 -10.89 -2.37
CA HIS A 33 9.47 -10.38 -1.64
C HIS A 33 8.93 -11.40 -0.62
N GLY A 34 9.03 -12.69 -0.92
CA GLY A 34 8.70 -13.78 0.00
C GLY A 34 9.68 -13.88 1.17
N ALA A 35 10.96 -13.59 0.94
CA ALA A 35 12.02 -13.65 1.95
C ALA A 35 12.14 -12.36 2.78
N VAL A 36 11.90 -11.20 2.17
CA VAL A 36 12.06 -9.87 2.77
C VAL A 36 10.76 -9.10 2.61
N SER A 37 10.19 -8.65 3.73
CA SER A 37 8.99 -7.82 3.70
C SER A 37 9.27 -6.46 3.06
N MET A 38 8.86 -6.30 1.81
CA MET A 38 8.78 -4.99 1.18
C MET A 38 7.59 -4.21 1.75
N TRP A 39 7.74 -2.90 1.86
CA TRP A 39 6.68 -2.04 2.37
C TRP A 39 5.97 -1.31 1.23
N ALA A 40 4.67 -1.06 1.41
CA ALA A 40 3.85 -0.33 0.47
C ALA A 40 3.13 0.81 1.22
N PRO A 41 3.31 2.09 0.84
CA PRO A 41 2.40 3.12 1.32
C PRO A 41 0.99 2.84 0.80
N GLU A 42 0.05 2.79 1.72
CA GLU A 42 -1.39 2.79 1.44
C GLU A 42 -1.88 4.23 1.66
N LEU A 43 -2.27 4.92 0.58
CA LEU A 43 -2.61 6.34 0.54
C LEU A 43 -3.98 6.61 1.15
N VAL A 44 -4.01 6.90 2.44
CA VAL A 44 -5.22 7.27 3.17
C VAL A 44 -5.57 8.71 2.84
N ILE A 45 -6.54 8.89 1.95
CA ILE A 45 -7.09 10.20 1.59
C ILE A 45 -8.50 10.30 2.17
N LEU A 46 -8.71 11.27 3.04
CA LEU A 46 -9.97 11.45 3.77
C LEU A 46 -10.76 12.65 3.25
N ARG A 47 -12.09 12.50 3.19
CA ARG A 47 -13.03 13.62 3.06
C ARG A 47 -13.78 13.75 4.39
N LYS A 48 -13.66 14.93 5.02
CA LYS A 48 -14.37 15.21 6.28
C LYS A 48 -15.87 15.34 6.00
N ARG A 49 -16.71 14.66 6.79
CA ARG A 49 -18.15 14.92 6.87
C ARG A 49 -18.55 15.30 8.28
N THR A 50 -19.77 15.81 8.43
CA THR A 50 -20.41 16.10 9.71
C THR A 50 -20.49 14.91 10.66
N HIS A 51 -20.51 13.66 10.16
CA HIS A 51 -20.71 12.46 10.99
C HIS A 51 -19.68 11.34 10.80
N GLY A 52 -18.47 11.64 10.34
CA GLY A 52 -17.42 10.63 10.21
C GLY A 52 -16.37 11.00 9.18
N ALA A 53 -15.53 10.02 8.85
CA ALA A 53 -14.57 10.11 7.78
C ALA A 53 -15.04 9.25 6.61
N GLU A 54 -15.03 9.82 5.41
CA GLU A 54 -15.02 9.03 4.19
C GLU A 54 -13.58 8.84 3.73
N ILE A 55 -13.29 7.66 3.19
CA ILE A 55 -11.96 7.29 2.69
C ILE A 55 -12.04 7.03 1.19
N LEU A 56 -11.07 7.57 0.45
CA LEU A 56 -10.93 7.30 -0.98
C LEU A 56 -10.48 5.85 -1.19
N LEU A 57 -11.26 5.11 -1.97
CA LEU A 57 -10.91 3.77 -2.44
C LEU A 57 -10.91 3.73 -3.97
N THR A 58 -10.16 2.80 -4.53
CA THR A 58 -10.19 2.45 -5.97
C THR A 58 -10.31 0.92 -6.12
N PRO A 59 -10.71 0.41 -7.30
CA PRO A 59 -10.62 -1.02 -7.60
C PRO A 59 -9.16 -1.43 -7.84
N TYR A 60 -8.74 -2.51 -7.19
CA TYR A 60 -7.44 -3.13 -7.38
C TYR A 60 -7.33 -3.77 -8.76
N GLN A 61 -6.26 -3.43 -9.49
CA GLN A 61 -6.04 -3.89 -10.87
C GLN A 61 -5.13 -5.13 -10.98
N GLY A 62 -4.37 -5.43 -9.91
CA GLY A 62 -3.46 -6.55 -9.86
C GLY A 62 -4.18 -7.91 -9.90
N LYS A 63 -3.47 -8.94 -10.37
CA LYS A 63 -4.05 -10.28 -10.62
C LYS A 63 -4.64 -10.93 -9.37
N PHE A 64 -4.08 -10.68 -8.19
CA PHE A 64 -4.47 -11.32 -6.93
C PHE A 64 -5.91 -11.06 -6.50
N ALA A 65 -6.37 -9.81 -6.60
CA ALA A 65 -7.66 -9.39 -6.07
C ALA A 65 -8.38 -8.45 -7.04
N ARG A 66 -8.27 -8.72 -8.35
CA ARG A 66 -8.81 -7.84 -9.39
C ARG A 66 -10.29 -7.52 -9.13
N GLY A 67 -10.62 -6.23 -9.09
CA GLY A 67 -11.98 -5.74 -8.85
C GLY A 67 -12.41 -5.68 -7.38
N TYR A 68 -11.55 -6.04 -6.43
CA TYR A 68 -11.75 -5.70 -5.02
C TYR A 68 -11.38 -4.24 -4.80
N TRP A 69 -12.13 -3.54 -3.96
CA TRP A 69 -11.75 -2.19 -3.54
C TRP A 69 -10.54 -2.23 -2.60
N HIS A 70 -9.67 -1.24 -2.72
CA HIS A 70 -8.50 -1.06 -1.85
C HIS A 70 -8.27 0.41 -1.52
N ILE A 71 -7.49 0.66 -0.48
CA ILE A 71 -6.84 1.95 -0.29
C ILE A 71 -5.74 1.98 -1.37
N PRO A 72 -5.69 3.01 -2.24
CA PRO A 72 -4.68 3.10 -3.30
C PRO A 72 -3.27 2.96 -2.73
N GLY A 73 -2.42 2.16 -3.36
CA GLY A 73 -1.13 1.83 -2.77
C GLY A 73 -0.18 1.17 -3.74
N GLY A 74 1.07 0.99 -3.33
CA GLY A 74 2.07 0.29 -4.14
C GLY A 74 3.41 0.23 -3.46
N TYR A 75 4.25 -0.73 -3.84
CA TYR A 75 5.56 -0.90 -3.23
C TYR A 75 6.47 0.32 -3.40
N ASN A 76 7.30 0.55 -2.38
CA ASN A 76 8.35 1.56 -2.44
C ASN A 76 9.44 1.16 -3.46
N ILE A 77 10.10 2.16 -4.03
CA ILE A 77 11.41 1.96 -4.66
C ILE A 77 12.45 2.34 -3.61
N TRP A 78 13.54 1.59 -3.54
CA TRP A 78 14.48 1.62 -2.41
C TRP A 78 15.21 2.96 -2.21
N ASN A 79 15.28 3.81 -3.23
CA ASN A 79 15.93 5.12 -3.20
C ASN A 79 14.94 6.30 -3.08
N GLU A 80 13.65 6.03 -2.81
CA GLU A 80 12.63 7.07 -2.66
C GLU A 80 12.39 7.43 -1.18
N THR A 81 12.21 8.72 -0.90
CA THR A 81 11.59 9.18 0.33
C THR A 81 10.12 8.76 0.41
N ILE A 82 9.51 8.84 1.60
CA ILE A 82 8.06 8.57 1.76
C ILE A 82 7.23 9.49 0.85
N GLN A 83 7.56 10.77 0.77
CA GLN A 83 6.84 11.74 -0.07
C GLN A 83 6.99 11.42 -1.57
N GLU A 84 8.19 11.07 -2.04
CA GLU A 84 8.40 10.66 -3.44
C GLU A 84 7.62 9.39 -3.77
N THR A 85 7.66 8.40 -2.87
CA THR A 85 6.88 7.16 -3.02
C THR A 85 5.38 7.47 -3.10
N CYS A 86 4.85 8.29 -2.18
CA CYS A 86 3.44 8.69 -2.18
C CYS A 86 3.06 9.42 -3.47
N SER A 87 3.90 10.35 -3.94
CA SER A 87 3.69 11.10 -5.19
C SER A 87 3.63 10.17 -6.40
N ARG A 88 4.59 9.25 -6.53
CA ARG A 88 4.64 8.28 -7.63
C ARG A 88 3.43 7.35 -7.61
N VAL A 89 3.10 6.78 -6.44
CA VAL A 89 1.96 5.88 -6.28
C VAL A 89 0.66 6.62 -6.59
N ALA A 90 0.47 7.85 -6.11
CA ALA A 90 -0.73 8.63 -6.39
C ALA A 90 -0.85 8.97 -7.89
N LYS A 91 0.24 9.37 -8.56
CA LYS A 91 0.22 9.62 -10.00
C LYS A 91 -0.16 8.38 -10.79
N ARG A 92 0.34 7.20 -10.40
CA ARG A 92 0.04 5.93 -11.05
C ARG A 92 -1.39 5.44 -10.79
N GLU A 93 -1.83 5.44 -9.52
CA GLU A 93 -3.10 4.83 -9.10
C GLU A 93 -4.29 5.78 -9.24
N LEU A 94 -4.07 7.10 -9.13
CA LEU A 94 -5.12 8.10 -8.95
C LEU A 94 -5.10 9.22 -9.98
N ASP A 95 -4.07 9.30 -10.84
CA ASP A 95 -3.89 10.38 -11.82
C ASP A 95 -3.84 11.78 -11.17
N PHE A 96 -3.21 11.87 -10.00
CA PHE A 96 -2.85 13.15 -9.36
C PHE A 96 -1.75 13.00 -8.33
N ASP A 97 -1.22 14.15 -7.91
CA ASP A 97 -0.20 14.23 -6.87
C ASP A 97 -0.81 14.44 -5.47
N VAL A 98 -0.07 14.00 -4.45
CA VAL A 98 -0.46 14.09 -3.04
C VAL A 98 0.69 14.62 -2.20
N LYS A 99 0.35 15.29 -1.09
CA LYS A 99 1.29 15.62 -0.02
C LYS A 99 1.17 14.58 1.09
N TYR A 100 2.29 13.98 1.46
CA TYR A 100 2.42 13.17 2.67
C TYR A 100 2.25 14.06 3.91
N LEU A 101 1.46 13.60 4.88
CA LEU A 101 1.26 14.28 6.16
C LEU A 101 1.88 13.49 7.32
N GLU A 102 1.44 12.24 7.52
CA GLU A 102 1.90 11.38 8.62
C GLU A 102 1.68 9.90 8.32
N VAL A 103 2.36 9.03 9.06
CA VAL A 103 2.06 7.59 9.12
C VAL A 103 0.99 7.37 10.19
N LEU A 104 -0.12 6.74 9.82
CA LEU A 104 -1.23 6.45 10.73
C LEU A 104 -1.08 5.10 11.44
N ASP A 105 -0.64 4.07 10.70
CA ASP A 105 -0.43 2.72 11.22
C ASP A 105 0.41 1.91 10.22
N ALA A 106 0.86 0.72 10.63
CA ALA A 106 1.44 -0.27 9.74
C ALA A 106 0.94 -1.68 10.08
N ASP A 107 0.44 -2.42 9.08
CA ASP A 107 0.01 -3.80 9.26
C ASP A 107 0.82 -4.73 8.34
N LYS A 108 1.38 -5.78 8.95
CA LYS A 108 2.01 -6.87 8.21
C LYS A 108 0.94 -7.86 7.76
N TRP A 109 0.99 -8.24 6.48
CA TRP A 109 0.10 -9.26 5.95
C TRP A 109 0.36 -10.61 6.64
N ARG A 110 -0.71 -11.36 6.90
CA ARG A 110 -0.63 -12.68 7.53
C ARG A 110 -0.32 -13.75 6.49
N GLU A 111 0.12 -14.90 6.98
CA GLU A 111 0.34 -16.09 6.15
C GLU A 111 -0.92 -16.40 5.32
N GLY A 112 -0.74 -16.64 4.01
CA GLY A 112 -1.83 -16.94 3.09
C GLY A 112 -2.72 -15.76 2.67
N GLU A 113 -2.50 -14.54 3.18
CA GLU A 113 -3.31 -13.37 2.78
C GLU A 113 -2.82 -12.68 1.52
N HIS A 114 -1.57 -12.88 1.10
CA HIS A 114 -0.98 -12.29 -0.09
C HIS A 114 -0.14 -13.34 -0.85
N PRO A 115 -0.18 -13.39 -2.20
CA PRO A 115 0.39 -14.49 -2.97
C PRO A 115 1.92 -14.55 -2.95
N TYR A 116 2.57 -13.40 -2.71
CA TYR A 116 4.04 -13.27 -2.82
C TYR A 116 4.72 -13.14 -1.45
N GLY A 117 4.06 -13.55 -0.36
CA GLY A 117 4.63 -13.49 0.99
C GLY A 117 3.90 -12.52 1.91
N ARG A 118 4.64 -11.81 2.76
CA ARG A 118 4.07 -11.03 3.88
C ARG A 118 4.51 -9.57 3.80
N PRO A 119 3.96 -8.80 2.84
CA PRO A 119 4.29 -7.38 2.70
C PRO A 119 3.90 -6.59 3.96
N LEU A 120 4.45 -5.38 4.07
CA LEU A 120 4.09 -4.42 5.11
C LEU A 120 3.28 -3.28 4.50
N SER A 121 1.98 -3.22 4.77
CA SER A 121 1.17 -2.05 4.42
C SER A 121 1.46 -0.94 5.43
N VAL A 122 1.92 0.22 4.96
CA VAL A 122 2.17 1.42 5.78
C VAL A 122 1.10 2.44 5.42
N TYR A 123 0.14 2.66 6.31
CA TYR A 123 -0.98 3.55 6.05
C TYR A 123 -0.56 4.99 6.26
N VAL A 124 -0.54 5.78 5.19
CA VAL A 124 -0.05 7.16 5.20
C VAL A 124 -1.21 8.12 4.95
N LEU A 125 -1.38 9.10 5.84
CA LEU A 125 -2.33 10.17 5.62
C LEU A 125 -1.78 11.10 4.53
N CYS A 126 -2.60 11.32 3.50
CA CYS A 126 -2.23 12.14 2.36
C CYS A 126 -3.27 13.23 2.09
N GLU A 127 -2.79 14.40 1.69
CA GLU A 127 -3.62 15.50 1.19
C GLU A 127 -3.50 15.59 -0.34
N PRO A 128 -4.60 15.49 -1.10
CA PRO A 128 -4.55 15.61 -2.55
C PRO A 128 -4.23 17.06 -2.96
N ARG A 129 -3.36 17.23 -3.97
CA ARG A 129 -3.01 18.56 -4.52
C ARG A 129 -4.10 19.14 -5.43
N LYS A 130 -5.23 18.45 -5.59
CA LYS A 130 -6.39 18.87 -6.37
C LYS A 130 -7.69 18.45 -5.68
N THR A 131 -8.80 19.08 -6.08
CA THR A 131 -10.13 18.59 -5.71
C THR A 131 -10.38 17.23 -6.36
N VAL A 132 -10.61 16.21 -5.54
CA VAL A 132 -10.87 14.84 -6.01
C VAL A 132 -12.34 14.73 -6.44
N ARG A 133 -12.56 14.52 -7.74
CA ARG A 133 -13.86 14.20 -8.33
C ARG A 133 -14.03 12.69 -8.36
N GLU A 134 -15.17 12.19 -7.88
CA GLU A 134 -15.44 10.76 -7.90
C GLU A 134 -15.78 10.27 -9.31
N THR A 135 -15.39 9.04 -9.60
CA THR A 135 -15.68 8.32 -10.84
C THR A 135 -16.27 6.95 -10.51
N ALA A 136 -16.55 6.12 -11.52
CA ALA A 136 -16.95 4.73 -11.27
C ALA A 136 -15.88 3.95 -10.47
N ASP A 137 -14.61 4.27 -10.72
CA ASP A 137 -13.43 3.54 -10.24
C ASP A 137 -12.61 4.32 -9.20
N MET A 138 -13.13 5.43 -8.68
CA MET A 138 -12.51 6.20 -7.61
C MET A 138 -13.59 6.89 -6.79
N LYS A 139 -13.82 6.41 -5.57
CA LYS A 139 -14.96 6.84 -4.74
C LYS A 139 -14.56 7.01 -3.28
N PHE A 140 -15.18 7.98 -2.64
CA PHE A 140 -15.15 8.13 -1.19
C PHE A 140 -16.22 7.22 -0.59
N TRP A 141 -15.78 6.31 0.27
CA TRP A 141 -16.65 5.40 1.00
C TRP A 141 -16.74 5.81 2.46
N ASP A 142 -17.95 5.85 3.00
CA ASP A 142 -18.16 5.99 4.44
C ASP A 142 -17.47 4.80 5.15
N ALA A 143 -16.62 5.10 6.14
CA ALA A 143 -15.90 4.08 6.91
C ALA A 143 -16.83 3.09 7.66
N SER A 144 -18.09 3.47 7.90
CA SER A 144 -19.14 2.61 8.45
C SER A 144 -19.86 1.77 7.40
N ARG A 145 -19.76 2.12 6.11
CA ARG A 145 -20.46 1.48 4.99
C ARG A 145 -19.51 1.17 3.83
N LEU A 146 -18.52 0.33 4.10
CA LEU A 146 -17.51 -0.10 3.12
C LEU A 146 -18.08 -1.04 2.04
N PRO A 147 -17.44 -1.10 0.84
CA PRO A 147 -17.85 -2.02 -0.22
C PRO A 147 -17.67 -3.47 0.23
N ARG A 148 -18.58 -4.37 -0.19
CA ARG A 148 -18.54 -5.80 0.19
C ARG A 148 -17.25 -6.50 -0.26
N LYS A 149 -16.77 -6.24 -1.48
CA LYS A 149 -15.50 -6.77 -2.01
C LYS A 149 -14.40 -5.75 -1.74
N MET A 150 -13.63 -5.95 -0.67
CA MET A 150 -12.52 -5.09 -0.30
C MET A 150 -11.35 -5.95 0.19
N ILE A 151 -10.12 -5.52 -0.09
CA ILE A 151 -8.92 -6.17 0.45
C ILE A 151 -9.00 -6.23 1.98
N THR A 152 -8.83 -7.43 2.54
CA THR A 152 -9.10 -7.73 3.95
C THR A 152 -8.27 -6.88 4.91
N ILE A 153 -6.97 -6.70 4.65
CA ILE A 153 -6.10 -5.92 5.55
C ILE A 153 -6.51 -4.43 5.58
N HIS A 154 -6.90 -3.86 4.44
CA HIS A 154 -7.39 -2.49 4.35
C HIS A 154 -8.70 -2.31 5.12
N ARG A 155 -9.61 -3.28 5.03
CA ARG A 155 -10.83 -3.28 5.83
C ARG A 155 -10.52 -3.32 7.33
N ARG A 156 -9.55 -4.13 7.78
CA ARG A 156 -9.13 -4.19 9.18
C ARG A 156 -8.58 -2.85 9.66
N PHE A 157 -7.72 -2.22 8.87
CA PHE A 157 -7.21 -0.88 9.17
C PHE A 157 -8.34 0.14 9.33
N ILE A 158 -9.28 0.20 8.38
CA ILE A 158 -10.40 1.16 8.46
C ILE A 158 -11.28 0.90 9.67
N ALA A 159 -11.58 -0.37 9.95
CA ALA A 159 -12.38 -0.77 11.11
C ALA A 159 -11.74 -0.28 12.42
N ARG A 160 -10.42 -0.40 12.54
CA ARG A 160 -9.64 -0.01 13.73
C ARG A 160 -9.58 1.51 13.93
N HIS A 161 -9.50 2.30 12.86
CA HIS A 161 -9.20 3.75 12.96
C HIS A 161 -10.40 4.67 12.76
N PHE A 162 -11.42 4.22 12.03
CA PHE A 162 -12.48 5.11 11.54
C PHE A 162 -13.90 4.65 11.86
N HIS A 163 -14.12 3.38 12.23
CA HIS A 163 -15.46 2.85 12.52
C HIS A 163 -16.07 3.37 13.86
N ASN A 164 -15.27 4.02 14.73
CA ASN A 164 -15.67 4.37 16.11
C ASN A 164 -15.35 5.80 16.58
N ARG A 165 -15.07 6.78 15.71
CA ARG A 165 -14.78 8.17 16.14
C ARG A 165 -16.02 8.98 16.58
N ARG A 166 -17.01 8.33 17.21
CA ARG A 166 -18.05 9.00 18.04
C ARG A 166 -17.58 9.31 19.47
N ARG A 167 -16.36 8.90 19.86
CA ARG A 167 -15.82 9.10 21.21
C ARG A 167 -14.38 9.61 21.17
N ARG A 168 -14.22 10.92 21.08
CA ARG A 168 -13.11 11.71 21.64
C ARG A 168 -13.52 13.17 21.45
N LYS A 169 -14.34 13.63 22.39
CA LYS A 169 -14.40 15.04 22.77
C LYS A 169 -13.19 15.32 23.65
#